data_AF-A0A6B9FYN5-F1
#
_entry.id   AF-A0A6B9FYN5-F1
#
_cell.length_a   1.000
_cell.length_b   1.000
_cell.length_c   1.000
_cell.angle_alpha   90.00
_cell.angle_beta   90.00
_cell.angle_gamma   90.00
#
_symmetry.space_group_name_H-M   'P 1'
#
loop_
_entity.id
_entity.type
_entity.pdbx_description
1 polymer ?
#
loop_
_entity_poly.entity_id
_entity_poly.type
_entity_poly.pdbx_seq_one_letter_code
_entity_poly.pdbx_strand_id
1 'polypeptide(L)' 'MKFVNWLAKSIGWLLSHAIEGTITVAMSFLALASFYIFDSLVMKLTGFFGSFIVGYLAAYCLGKLRGDDR' A
#
# COMPACT_ATOMS: atom_id res chain seq x y z
N MET A 1 -27.15 19.69 -5.51
CA MET A 1 -26.04 19.25 -6.39
C MET A 1 -24.65 19.47 -5.78
N LYS A 2 -24.31 20.64 -5.23
CA LYS A 2 -22.97 20.90 -4.61
C LYS A 2 -22.60 19.95 -3.45
N PHE A 3 -23.55 19.62 -2.57
CA PHE A 3 -23.30 18.76 -1.41
C PHE A 3 -23.00 17.30 -1.79
N VAL A 4 -23.72 16.75 -2.77
CA VAL A 4 -23.52 15.37 -3.27
C VAL A 4 -22.14 15.22 -3.92
N ASN A 5 -21.71 16.21 -4.70
CA ASN A 5 -20.37 16.21 -5.30
C ASN A 5 -19.26 16.33 -4.25
N TRP A 6 -19.47 17.12 -3.19
CA TRP A 6 -18.53 17.23 -2.08
C TRP A 6 -18.41 15.91 -1.29
N LEU A 7 -19.54 15.26 -0.99
CA LEU A 7 -19.57 13.94 -0.35
C LEU A 7 -18.86 12.88 -1.17
N ALA A 8 -19.16 12.78 -2.46
CA ALA A 8 -18.50 11.82 -3.36
C ALA A 8 -16.98 12.03 -3.40
N LYS A 9 -16.53 13.29 -3.41
CA LYS A 9 -15.10 13.62 -3.39
C LYS A 9 -14.43 13.26 -2.06
N SER A 10 -15.08 13.53 -0.92
CA SER A 10 -14.56 13.14 0.40
C SER A 10 -14.51 11.63 0.60
N ILE A 11 -15.54 10.90 0.14
CA ILE A 11 -15.58 9.43 0.21
C ILE A 11 -14.49 8.82 -0.67
N GLY A 12 -14.34 9.30 -1.90
CA GLY A 12 -13.24 8.88 -2.79
C GLY A 12 -11.86 9.26 -2.23
N TRP A 13 -11.78 10.38 -1.49
CA TRP A 13 -10.55 10.79 -0.81
C TRP A 13 -10.12 9.82 0.30
N LEU A 14 -11.07 9.49 1.18
CA LEU A 14 -10.90 8.57 2.31
C LEU A 14 -10.65 7.14 1.85
N LEU A 15 -11.39 6.64 0.85
CA LEU A 15 -11.30 5.26 0.41
C LEU A 15 -9.90 4.92 -0.10
N SER A 16 -9.28 5.80 -0.88
CA SER A 16 -7.92 5.55 -1.34
C SER A 16 -6.88 5.64 -0.23
N HIS A 17 -7.04 6.55 0.74
CA HIS A 17 -6.14 6.60 1.89
C HIS A 17 -6.27 5.33 2.72
N ALA A 18 -7.50 4.80 2.85
CA ALA A 18 -7.73 3.52 3.51
C ALA A 18 -7.08 2.36 2.74
N ILE A 19 -7.15 2.34 1.40
CA ILE A 19 -6.50 1.31 0.58
C ILE A 19 -4.97 1.40 0.68
N GLU A 20 -4.39 2.59 0.59
CA GLU A 20 -2.94 2.81 0.74
C GLU A 20 -2.45 2.43 2.14
N GLY A 21 -3.21 2.79 3.17
CA GLY A 21 -2.98 2.35 4.54
C GLY A 21 -3.06 0.83 4.68
N THR A 22 -4.04 0.19 4.04
CA THR A 22 -4.21 -1.27 4.08
C THR A 22 -3.04 -1.99 3.43
N ILE A 23 -2.58 -1.52 2.27
CA ILE A 23 -1.39 -2.05 1.59
C ILE A 23 -0.16 -1.92 2.47
N THR A 24 0.02 -0.76 3.09
CA THR A 24 1.16 -0.50 3.98
C THR A 24 1.17 -1.45 5.18
N VAL A 25 0.00 -1.65 5.82
CA VAL A 25 -0.15 -2.58 6.94
C VAL A 25 0.12 -4.02 6.48
N ALA A 26 -0.51 -4.47 5.40
CA ALA A 26 -0.32 -5.83 4.87
C ALA A 26 1.15 -6.11 4.52
N MET A 27 1.83 -5.16 3.88
CA MET A 27 3.24 -5.29 3.52
C MET A 27 4.15 -5.26 4.74
N SER A 28 3.83 -4.49 5.78
CA SER A 28 4.56 -4.51 7.05
C SER A 28 4.49 -5.88 7.74
N PHE A 29 3.31 -6.52 7.72
CA PHE A 29 3.16 -7.89 8.22
C PHE A 29 3.95 -8.89 7.38
N LEU A 30 3.94 -8.78 6.05
CA LEU A 30 4.76 -9.63 5.17
C LEU A 30 6.27 -9.43 5.41
N ALA A 31 6.70 -8.19 5.62
CA ALA A 31 8.08 -7.84 5.95
C ALA A 31 8.52 -8.56 7.23
N LEU A 32 7.72 -8.45 8.29
CA LEU A 32 8.00 -9.09 9.58
C LEU A 32 7.89 -10.61 9.51
N ALA A 33 6.88 -11.14 8.79
CA ALA A 33 6.70 -12.57 8.61
C ALA A 33 7.88 -13.22 7.88
N SER A 34 8.54 -12.50 6.96
CA SER A 34 9.71 -13.02 6.26
C SER A 34 10.87 -13.40 7.20
N PHE A 35 11.01 -12.72 8.34
CA PHE A 35 12.02 -13.04 9.35
C PHE A 35 11.73 -14.33 10.12
N TYR A 36 10.46 -14.76 10.16
CA TYR A 36 10.01 -15.95 10.86
C TYR A 36 9.89 -17.17 9.93
N ILE A 37 9.50 -16.95 8.67
CA ILE A 37 9.22 -18.04 7.71
C ILE A 37 10.49 -18.61 7.08
N PHE A 38 11.49 -17.76 6.80
CA PHE A 38 12.71 -18.20 6.12
C PHE A 38 13.84 -18.55 7.09
N ASP A 39 14.63 -19.58 6.81
CA ASP A 39 15.79 -19.92 7.65
C ASP A 39 17.05 -19.13 7.29
N SER A 40 17.26 -18.86 6.00
CA SER A 40 18.46 -18.15 5.51
C SER A 40 18.35 -16.65 5.74
N LEU A 41 19.40 -16.05 6.30
CA LEU A 41 19.51 -14.59 6.50
C LEU A 41 19.32 -13.82 5.19
N VAL A 42 19.83 -14.35 4.07
CA VAL A 42 19.65 -13.76 2.74
C VAL A 42 18.16 -13.71 2.37
N MET A 43 17.43 -14.82 2.54
CA MET A 43 15.99 -14.86 2.22
C MET A 43 15.16 -13.98 3.14
N LYS A 44 15.52 -13.86 4.43
CA LYS A 44 14.89 -12.92 5.36
C LYS A 44 15.02 -11.48 4.87
N LEU A 45 16.24 -11.06 4.53
CA LEU A 45 16.48 -9.71 4.02
C LEU A 45 15.78 -9.48 2.67
N THR A 46 15.81 -10.46 1.76
CA THR A 46 15.10 -10.37 0.48
C THR A 46 13.59 -10.25 0.67
N GLY A 47 13.00 -11.03 1.58
CA GLY A 47 11.58 -10.94 1.89
C GLY A 47 11.21 -9.60 2.53
N PHE A 48 12.05 -9.11 3.45
CA PHE A 48 11.90 -7.80 4.07
C PHE A 48 11.94 -6.69 3.03
N PHE A 49 13.07 -6.50 2.33
CA PHE A 49 13.20 -5.44 1.32
C PHE A 49 12.24 -5.61 0.14
N GLY A 50 11.99 -6.86 -0.28
CA GLY A 50 11.04 -7.18 -1.34
C GLY A 50 9.61 -6.72 -1.01
N SER A 51 9.16 -6.91 0.24
CA SER A 51 7.85 -6.44 0.67
C SER A 51 7.71 -4.91 0.62
N PHE A 52 8.77 -4.15 0.94
CA PHE A 52 8.77 -2.69 0.79
C PHE A 52 8.71 -2.27 -0.67
N ILE A 53 9.47 -2.93 -1.56
CA ILE A 53 9.44 -2.64 -3.00
C ILE A 53 8.04 -2.91 -3.57
N VAL A 54 7.45 -4.06 -3.25
CA VAL A 54 6.10 -4.42 -3.72
C VAL A 54 5.05 -3.48 -3.14
N GLY A 55 5.15 -3.13 -1.86
CA GLY A 55 4.25 -2.15 -1.23
C GLY A 55 4.33 -0.77 -1.88
N TYR A 56 5.54 -0.30 -2.15
CA TYR A 56 5.74 0.96 -2.87
C TYR A 56 5.18 0.91 -4.29
N LEU A 57 5.43 -0.17 -5.04
CA LEU A 57 4.85 -0.33 -6.39
C LEU A 57 3.33 -0.36 -6.37
N ALA A 58 2.73 -1.05 -5.39
CA ALA A 58 1.29 -1.14 -5.24
C ALA A 58 0.68 0.23 -4.92
N ALA A 59 1.27 0.98 -3.99
CA ALA A 59 0.84 2.35 -3.67
C ALA A 59 1.02 3.30 -4.88
N TYR A 60 2.15 3.22 -5.58
CA TYR A 60 2.42 4.01 -6.79
C TYR A 60 1.41 3.72 -7.91
N CYS A 61 1.11 2.44 -8.16
CA CYS A 61 0.12 2.05 -9.17
C CYS A 61 -1.27 2.56 -8.80
N LEU A 62 -1.64 2.51 -7.52
CA LEU A 62 -2.89 3.09 -7.01
C LEU A 62 -2.95 4.60 -7.20
N GLY A 63 -1.87 5.32 -6.91
CA GLY A 63 -1.78 6.76 -7.18
C GLY A 63 -1.98 7.08 -8.65
N LYS A 64 -1.34 6.30 -9.54
CA LYS A 64 -1.48 6.44 -10.99
C LYS A 64 -2.91 6.16 -11.48
N LEU A 65 -3.56 5.11 -10.97
CA LEU A 65 -4.96 4.78 -11.30
C LEU A 65 -5.95 5.83 -10.81
N ARG A 66 -5.59 6.58 -9.77
CA ARG A 66 -6.38 7.67 -9.23
C ARG A 66 -6.35 8.93 -10.10
N GLY A 67 -5.50 8.97 -11.13
CA GLY A 67 -5.26 10.15 -11.96
C GLY A 67 -4.55 11.27 -11.20
N ASP A 68 -3.89 10.93 -10.09
CA ASP A 68 -3.00 11.83 -9.36
C ASP A 68 -1.64 11.82 -10.09
N ASP A 69 -1.64 12.22 -11.37
CA ASP A 69 -0.43 12.60 -12.09
C ASP A 69 0.08 13.90 -11.45
N ARG A 70 0.96 13.75 -10.46
CA ARG A 70 1.91 14.77 -10.05
C ARG A 70 3.25 14.54 -10.74
#